data_AF-A0AAU7PJG4-F1
#
_entry.id   AF-A0AAU7PJG4-F1
#
_cell.length_a   1.000
_cell.length_b   1.000
_cell.length_c   1.000
_cell.angle_alpha   90.00
_cell.angle_beta   90.00
_cell.angle_gamma   90.00
#
_symmetry.space_group_name_H-M   'P 1'
#
loop_
_entity.id
_entity.type
_entity.pdbx_description
1 polymer ?
#
loop_
_entity_poly.entity_id
_entity_poly.type
_entity_poly.pdbx_seq_one_letter_code
_entity_poly.pdbx_strand_id
1 'polypeptide(L)'
;MFKAVVNQMEYTYSELQSQIRQLNNQISEACDVVKALHSLSGLEEVNATLQKHISHLEEEQETLRQMMFVLSRAAACYRQNERRITDECTQSRIWTRKGTPGYSDIGNIQNTISKFHFY
;
A
#
# COMPACT_ATOMS: atom_id res chain seq x y z
N MET A 1 9.75 7.16 -9.68
CA MET A 1 8.51 6.98 -10.46
C MET A 1 7.27 6.90 -9.57
N PHE A 2 7.24 6.10 -8.49
CA PHE A 2 6.04 5.95 -7.63
C PHE A 2 6.04 6.80 -6.35
N LYS A 3 7.00 7.72 -6.21
CA LYS A 3 7.21 8.52 -5.00
C LYS A 3 5.96 9.27 -4.51
N ALA A 4 5.21 9.91 -5.41
CA ALA A 4 3.99 10.64 -5.02
C ALA A 4 2.92 9.72 -4.43
N VAL A 5 2.72 8.53 -5.02
CA VAL A 5 1.76 7.53 -4.55
C VAL A 5 2.20 6.94 -3.20
N VAL A 6 3.49 6.59 -3.06
CA VAL A 6 4.04 6.07 -1.80
C VAL A 6 3.94 7.12 -0.69
N ASN A 7 4.26 8.38 -0.96
CA ASN A 7 4.15 9.47 0.01
C ASN A 7 2.69 9.68 0.45
N GLN A 8 1.72 9.61 -0.48
CA GLN A 8 0.32 9.71 -0.13
C GLN A 8 -0.12 8.54 0.76
N MET A 9 0.35 7.32 0.47
CA MET A 9 0.07 6.15 1.31
C MET A 9 0.67 6.28 2.71
N GLU A 10 1.88 6.82 2.84
CA GLU A 10 2.51 7.09 4.13
C GLU A 10 1.77 8.17 4.93
N TYR A 11 1.29 9.22 4.26
CA TYR A 11 0.46 10.26 4.88
C TYR A 11 -0.85 9.67 5.41
N THR A 12 -1.58 8.92 4.56
CA THR A 12 -2.83 8.27 4.96
C THR A 12 -2.61 7.24 6.08
N TYR A 13 -1.49 6.51 6.07
CA TYR A 13 -1.12 5.63 7.17
C TYR A 13 -0.97 6.39 8.50
N SER A 14 -0.33 7.57 8.48
CA SER A 14 -0.18 8.41 9.66
C SER A 14 -1.51 8.96 10.17
N GLU A 15 -2.42 9.35 9.27
CA GLU A 15 -3.78 9.78 9.64
C GLU A 15 -4.56 8.64 10.31
N LEU A 16 -4.56 7.45 9.72
CA LEU A 16 -5.21 6.27 10.29
C LEU A 16 -4.64 5.91 11.67
N GLN A 17 -3.32 6.03 11.84
CA GLN A 17 -2.68 5.82 13.14
C GLN A 17 -3.15 6.84 14.18
N SER A 18 -3.36 8.11 13.78
CA SER A 18 -3.92 9.14 14.66
C SER A 18 -5.37 8.84 15.04
N GLN A 19 -6.19 8.42 14.07
CA GLN A 19 -7.59 8.03 14.31
C GLN A 19 -7.69 6.84 15.27
N ILE A 20 -6.85 5.82 15.11
CA ILE A 20 -6.81 4.68 16.03
C ILE A 20 -6.46 5.13 17.46
N ARG A 21 -5.55 6.10 17.63
CA ARG A 21 -5.25 6.64 18.97
C ARG A 21 -6.46 7.35 19.58
N GLN A 22 -7.20 8.11 18.78
CA GLN A 22 -8.43 8.76 19.22
C GLN A 22 -9.51 7.75 19.62
N LEU A 23 -9.73 6.71 18.82
CA LEU A 23 -10.67 5.62 19.15
C LEU A 23 -10.27 4.90 20.44
N ASN A 24 -8.97 4.63 20.65
CA ASN A 24 -8.49 4.04 21.91
C ASN A 24 -8.85 4.90 23.13
N ASN A 25 -8.68 6.23 23.02
CA ASN A 25 -9.05 7.13 24.10
C ASN A 25 -10.56 7.10 24.36
N GLN A 26 -11.39 7.15 23.30
CA GLN A 26 -12.85 7.07 23.41
C GLN A 26 -13.32 5.75 24.04
N ILE A 27 -12.72 4.63 23.65
CA ILE A 27 -13.00 3.31 24.24
C ILE A 27 -12.64 3.31 25.73
N SER A 28 -11.47 3.83 26.09
CA SER A 28 -11.03 3.93 27.48
C SER A 28 -12.01 4.77 28.32
N GLU A 29 -12.37 5.95 27.83
CA GLU A 29 -13.33 6.85 28.50
C GLU A 29 -14.69 6.16 28.67
N ALA A 30 -15.20 5.51 27.62
CA ALA A 30 -16.47 4.78 27.69
C ALA A 30 -16.41 3.61 28.68
N CYS A 31 -15.29 2.89 28.75
CA CYS A 31 -15.09 1.83 29.73
C CYS A 31 -15.08 2.36 31.17
N ASP A 32 -14.48 3.52 31.41
CA ASP A 32 -14.45 4.13 32.74
C ASP A 32 -15.84 4.63 33.16
N VAL A 33 -16.63 5.18 32.21
CA VAL A 33 -18.03 5.51 32.44
C VAL A 33 -18.85 4.26 32.75
N VAL A 34 -18.69 3.18 32.00
CA VAL A 34 -19.37 1.89 32.27
C VAL A 34 -19.07 1.39 33.68
N LYS A 35 -17.81 1.43 34.13
CA LYS A 35 -17.42 1.04 35.50
C LYS A 35 -18.10 1.91 36.55
N ALA A 36 -18.15 3.24 36.32
CA ALA A 36 -18.80 4.16 37.24
C ALA A 36 -20.31 3.90 37.33
N LEU A 37 -20.96 3.68 36.19
CA LEU A 37 -22.40 3.39 36.12
C LEU A 37 -22.77 2.05 36.76
N HIS A 38 -21.87 1.06 36.73
CA HIS A 38 -22.11 -0.23 37.36
C HIS A 38 -22.33 -0.15 38.88
N SER A 39 -21.88 0.94 39.51
CA SER A 39 -22.09 1.20 40.94
C SER A 39 -23.46 1.84 41.27
N LEU A 40 -24.23 2.22 40.25
CA LEU A 40 -25.50 2.93 40.38
C LEU A 40 -26.66 2.03 39.91
N SER A 41 -27.69 1.88 40.76
CA SER A 41 -28.88 1.09 40.42
C SER A 41 -29.79 1.82 39.41
N GLY A 42 -30.37 1.09 38.45
CA GLY A 42 -31.37 1.65 37.52
C GLY A 42 -30.80 2.24 36.23
N LEU A 43 -29.52 1.98 35.93
CA LEU A 43 -28.83 2.44 34.72
C LEU A 43 -28.47 1.29 33.77
N GLU A 44 -29.16 0.15 33.87
CA GLU A 44 -28.88 -1.04 33.08
C GLU A 44 -29.00 -0.78 31.57
N GLU A 45 -30.00 0.00 31.14
CA GLU A 45 -30.21 0.35 29.73
C GLU A 45 -29.10 1.29 29.19
N VAL A 46 -28.65 2.24 30.02
CA VAL A 46 -27.54 3.13 29.69
C VAL A 46 -26.23 2.34 29.56
N ASN A 47 -26.00 1.41 30.49
CA ASN A 47 -24.84 0.53 30.46
C ASN A 47 -24.83 -0.37 29.23
N ALA A 48 -25.97 -0.99 28.88
CA ALA A 48 -26.10 -1.80 27.66
C ALA A 48 -25.83 -0.97 26.39
N THR A 49 -26.32 0.27 26.33
CA THR A 49 -26.08 1.18 25.20
C THR A 49 -24.61 1.57 25.06
N LEU A 50 -23.94 1.83 26.18
CA LEU A 50 -22.50 2.15 26.20
C LEU A 50 -21.65 0.95 25.80
N GLN A 51 -21.98 -0.25 26.28
CA GLN A 51 -21.29 -1.47 25.84
C GLN A 51 -21.40 -1.68 24.34
N LYS A 52 -22.59 -1.45 23.77
CA LYS A 52 -22.79 -1.49 22.31
C LYS A 52 -21.94 -0.45 21.58
N HIS A 53 -21.81 0.76 22.13
CA HIS A 53 -20.92 1.79 21.56
C HIS A 53 -19.45 1.38 21.63
N ILE A 54 -18.99 0.80 22.74
CA ILE A 54 -17.62 0.28 22.87
C ILE A 54 -17.35 -0.77 21.80
N SER A 55 -18.23 -1.76 21.65
CA SER A 55 -18.08 -2.79 20.62
C SER A 55 -18.03 -2.20 19.21
N HIS A 56 -18.85 -1.20 18.91
CA HIS A 56 -18.80 -0.51 17.62
C HIS A 56 -17.46 0.21 17.39
N LEU A 57 -16.94 0.91 18.40
CA LEU A 57 -15.63 1.59 18.31
C LEU A 57 -14.48 0.58 18.15
N GLU A 58 -14.58 -0.59 18.76
CA GLU A 58 -13.62 -1.69 18.59
C GLU A 58 -13.65 -2.26 17.15
N GLU A 59 -14.84 -2.46 16.58
CA GLU A 59 -15.01 -2.89 15.18
C GLU A 59 -14.44 -1.87 14.19
N GLU A 60 -14.70 -0.58 14.42
CA GLU A 60 -14.14 0.51 13.62
C GLU A 60 -12.61 0.54 13.71
N GLN A 61 -12.07 0.40 14.93
CA GLN A 61 -10.63 0.33 15.15
C GLN A 61 -9.99 -0.83 14.37
N GLU A 62 -10.59 -2.02 14.42
CA GLU A 62 -10.08 -3.19 13.70
C GLU A 62 -10.10 -2.97 12.18
N THR A 63 -11.16 -2.35 11.66
CA THR A 63 -11.26 -1.98 10.24
C THR A 63 -10.13 -1.04 9.84
N LEU A 64 -9.83 -0.01 10.63
CA LEU A 64 -8.72 0.92 10.35
C LEU A 64 -7.36 0.20 10.40
N ARG A 65 -7.15 -0.74 11.32
CA ARG A 65 -5.93 -1.56 11.38
C ARG A 65 -5.75 -2.39 10.11
N GLN A 66 -6.82 -2.99 9.59
CA GLN A 66 -6.80 -3.74 8.34
C GLN A 66 -6.46 -2.84 7.15
N MET A 67 -7.04 -1.63 7.08
CA MET A 67 -6.69 -0.65 6.04
C MET A 67 -5.22 -0.25 6.09
N MET A 68 -4.67 0.01 7.29
CA MET A 68 -3.25 0.29 7.48
C MET A 68 -2.36 -0.86 7.00
N PHE A 69 -2.73 -2.11 7.29
CA PHE A 69 -2.03 -3.29 6.80
C PHE A 69 -2.01 -3.34 5.27
N VAL A 70 -3.15 -3.14 4.62
CA VAL A 70 -3.27 -3.12 3.15
C VAL A 70 -2.43 -1.99 2.54
N LEU A 71 -2.48 -0.78 3.10
CA LEU A 71 -1.68 0.35 2.65
C LEU A 71 -0.18 0.08 2.74
N SER A 72 0.27 -0.50 3.86
CA SER A 72 1.68 -0.86 4.05
C SER A 72 2.16 -1.86 2.99
N ARG A 73 1.33 -2.86 2.67
CA ARG A 73 1.62 -3.87 1.65
C ARG A 73 1.63 -3.27 0.25
N ALA A 74 0.70 -2.37 -0.06
CA ALA A 74 0.65 -1.66 -1.33
C ALA A 74 1.90 -0.79 -1.53
N ALA A 75 2.31 -0.03 -0.51
CA ALA A 75 3.53 0.78 -0.55
C ALA A 75 4.79 -0.08 -0.79
N ALA A 76 4.89 -1.24 -0.14
CA ALA A 76 5.98 -2.19 -0.37
C ALA A 76 6.02 -2.69 -1.82
N CYS A 77 4.86 -3.01 -2.40
CA CYS A 77 4.73 -3.45 -3.78
C CYS A 77 5.20 -2.36 -4.77
N TYR A 78 4.77 -1.11 -4.57
CA TYR A 78 5.21 0.02 -5.40
C TYR A 78 6.73 0.23 -5.34
N ARG A 79 7.33 0.17 -4.15
CA ARG A 79 8.78 0.27 -3.99
C ARG A 79 9.52 -0.88 -4.66
N GLN A 80 8.99 -2.11 -4.60
CA GLN A 80 9.59 -3.27 -5.28
C GLN A 80 9.52 -3.13 -6.80
N ASN A 81 8.38 -2.71 -7.34
CA ASN A 81 8.21 -2.48 -8.78
C ASN A 81 9.14 -1.36 -9.28
N GLU A 82 9.31 -0.28 -8.51
CA GLU A 82 10.26 0.77 -8.84
C GLU A 82 11.70 0.26 -8.96
N ARG A 83 12.13 -0.59 -8.02
CA ARG A 83 13.45 -1.22 -8.07
C ARG A 83 13.60 -2.09 -9.32
N ARG A 84 12.62 -2.98 -9.57
CA ARG A 84 12.63 -3.86 -10.74
C ARG A 84 12.73 -3.08 -12.05
N ILE A 85 11.93 -2.04 -12.23
CA ILE A 85 11.98 -1.20 -13.44
C ILE A 85 13.36 -0.55 -13.59
N THR A 86 13.92 -0.05 -12.49
CA THR A 86 15.25 0.58 -12.50
C THR A 86 16.34 -0.43 -12.85
N ASP A 87 16.26 -1.64 -12.30
CA ASP A 87 17.20 -2.73 -12.56
C ASP A 87 17.09 -3.22 -14.01
N GLU A 88 15.88 -3.43 -14.53
CA GLU A 88 15.65 -3.80 -15.93
C GLU A 88 16.16 -2.71 -16.88
N CYS A 89 15.89 -1.43 -16.58
CA CYS A 89 16.40 -0.30 -17.37
C CYS A 89 17.94 -0.21 -17.36
N THR A 90 18.59 -0.45 -16.22
CA THR A 90 20.06 -0.47 -16.15
C THR A 90 20.64 -1.65 -16.91
N GLN A 91 20.05 -2.84 -16.79
CA GLN A 91 20.45 -4.01 -17.57
C GLN A 91 20.27 -3.77 -19.07
N SER A 92 19.11 -3.31 -19.53
CA SER A 92 18.87 -2.98 -20.93
C SER A 92 19.90 -1.98 -21.46
N ARG A 93 20.20 -0.89 -20.72
CA ARG A 93 21.24 0.08 -21.09
C ARG A 93 22.64 -0.54 -21.18
N ILE A 94 22.99 -1.44 -20.27
CA ILE A 94 24.28 -2.16 -20.32
C ILE A 94 24.33 -3.05 -21.57
N TRP A 95 23.25 -3.76 -21.89
CA TRP A 95 23.17 -4.57 -23.10
C TRP A 95 23.26 -3.73 -24.37
N THR A 96 22.58 -2.57 -24.44
CA THR A 96 22.71 -1.64 -25.60
C THR A 96 24.09 -1.00 -25.69
N ARG A 97 24.82 -0.89 -24.58
CA ARG A 97 26.18 -0.32 -24.55
C ARG A 97 27.27 -1.36 -24.84
N LYS A 98 27.04 -2.64 -24.49
CA LYS A 98 27.93 -3.77 -24.78
C LYS A 98 27.68 -4.39 -26.16
N GLY A 99 26.47 -4.27 -26.70
CA GLY A 99 26.19 -4.47 -28.12
C GLY A 99 26.62 -3.23 -28.89
N THR A 100 27.43 -3.42 -29.92
CA THR A 100 27.81 -2.36 -30.87
C THR A 100 26.58 -1.59 -31.36
N PRO A 101 26.50 -0.26 -31.16
CA PRO A 101 25.50 0.56 -31.86
C PRO A 101 25.93 0.64 -33.33
N GLY A 102 25.47 -0.31 -34.14
CA GLY A 102 25.78 -0.40 -35.56
C GLY A 102 26.70 -1.57 -35.91
N TYR A 103 26.13 -2.78 -35.93
CA TYR A 103 26.48 -3.76 -36.96
C TYR A 103 25.32 -4.74 -37.17
N SER A 104 24.09 -4.22 -37.28
CA SER A 104 23.17 -4.84 -38.23
C SER A 104 23.74 -4.47 -39.59
N ASP A 105 24.56 -5.36 -40.14
CA ASP A 105 25.11 -5.22 -41.47
C ASP A 105 23.94 -5.28 -42.46
N ILE A 106 23.29 -4.14 -42.70
CA ILE A 106 22.20 -3.99 -43.68
C ILE A 106 22.71 -4.43 -45.06
N GLY A 107 24.03 -4.35 -45.30
CA GLY A 107 24.68 -4.93 -46.48
C GLY A 107 24.58 -6.46 -46.56
N ASN A 108 24.63 -7.17 -45.43
CA ASN A 108 24.40 -8.61 -45.40
C ASN A 108 22.91 -8.99 -45.48
N ILE A 109 22.00 -8.16 -44.99
CA ILE A 109 20.56 -8.36 -45.20
C ILE A 109 20.24 -8.26 -46.69
N GLN A 110 20.82 -7.27 -47.40
CA GLN A 110 20.67 -7.13 -48.84
C GLN A 110 21.26 -8.32 -49.60
N ASN A 111 22.45 -8.79 -49.25
CA ASN A 111 23.03 -10.02 -49.84
C ASN A 111 22.22 -11.29 -49.57
N THR A 112 21.53 -11.37 -48.44
CA THR A 112 20.69 -12.52 -48.10
C THR A 112 19.37 -12.46 -48.86
N ILE A 113 18.77 -11.27 -49.03
CA ILE A 113 17.54 -11.08 -49.80
C ILE A 113 17.79 -11.27 -51.31
N SER A 114 18.93 -10.82 -51.84
CA SER A 114 19.32 -11.05 -53.23
C SER A 114 19.55 -12.52 -53.58
N LYS A 115 19.89 -13.37 -52.58
CA LYS A 115 20.03 -14.83 -52.77
C LYS A 115 18.70 -15.59 -52.82
N PHE A 116 17.59 -14.95 -52.44
CA PHE A 116 16.25 -15.54 -52.48
C PHE A 116 15.38 -15.05 -53.65
N HIS A 117 15.93 -14.23 -54.56
CA HIS A 117 15.29 -13.98 -55.86
C HIS A 117 15.62 -15.10 -56.85
N PHE A 118 14.65 -16.00 -56.98
CA PHE A 118 14.54 -17.08 -57.95
C PHE A 118 14.85 -16.61 -59.39
N TYR A 119 15.76 -17.32 -60.05
CA TYR A 119 15.50 -17.86 -61.40
C TYR A 119 14.94 -19.27 -61.22
#